data_AF-A0A7S1SH62-F1
#
_entry.id   AF-A0A7S1SH62-F1
#
_cell.length_a   1.000
_cell.length_b   1.000
_cell.length_c   1.000
_cell.angle_alpha   90.00
_cell.angle_beta   90.00
_cell.angle_gamma   90.00
#
_symmetry.space_group_name_H-M   'P 1'
#
loop_
_entity.id
_entity.type
_entity.pdbx_description
1 polymer ?
#
loop_
_entity_poly.entity_id
_entity_poly.type
_entity_poly.pdbx_seq_one_letter_code
_entity_poly.pdbx_strand_id
1 'polypeptide(L)'
;RGSSAGGTPVTLTLSDVPPGDEMEAEVLFGGQPGVDVTMTRGEEGTDSATVRCLSPAPLEGTPRLEPVTVEVRLSRSGLASGDVEFSYIDLWSASSTWGGGLPPFEGDS
;
A
#
# COMPACT_ATOMS: atom_id res chain seq x y z
N ARG A 1 -4.11 6.34 -1.92
CA ARG A 1 -3.36 7.57 -1.59
C ARG A 1 -2.87 7.49 -0.14
N GLY A 2 -1.69 8.04 0.17
CA GLY A 2 -1.11 7.98 1.52
C GLY A 2 0.10 8.87 1.73
N SER A 3 0.68 8.83 2.93
CA SER A 3 1.83 9.64 3.34
C SER A 3 3.09 9.30 2.56
N SER A 4 3.82 10.34 2.11
CA SER A 4 5.15 10.22 1.50
C SER A 4 6.23 9.69 2.45
N ALA A 5 5.96 9.60 3.76
CA ALA A 5 6.84 8.94 4.73
C ALA A 5 6.69 7.41 4.73
N GLY A 6 5.70 6.85 4.02
CA GLY A 6 5.31 5.45 4.13
C GLY A 6 4.41 5.19 5.35
N GLY A 7 4.20 3.92 5.67
CA GLY A 7 3.41 3.47 6.82
C GLY A 7 1.89 3.69 6.69
N THR A 8 1.39 4.06 5.50
CA THR A 8 -0.05 4.23 5.31
C THR A 8 -0.72 2.87 5.23
N PRO A 9 -1.74 2.59 6.04
CA PRO A 9 -2.51 1.34 5.93
C PRO A 9 -3.29 1.33 4.61
N VAL A 10 -3.07 0.28 3.83
CA VAL A 10 -3.75 0.01 2.56
C VAL A 10 -4.54 -1.28 2.71
N THR A 11 -5.78 -1.28 2.24
CA THR A 11 -6.65 -2.45 2.18
C THR A 11 -7.07 -2.64 0.73
N LEU A 12 -6.80 -3.82 0.19
CA LEU A 12 -7.11 -4.22 -1.18
C LEU A 12 -8.12 -5.36 -1.12
N THR A 13 -9.20 -5.24 -1.90
CA THR A 13 -10.19 -6.30 -2.04
C THR A 13 -9.96 -6.99 -3.37
N LEU A 14 -9.77 -8.30 -3.31
CA LEU A 14 -9.56 -9.17 -4.44
C LEU A 14 -10.84 -9.96 -4.70
N SER A 15 -11.22 -10.04 -5.96
CA SER A 15 -12.33 -10.88 -6.46
C SER A 15 -11.75 -12.05 -7.25
N ASP A 16 -12.56 -13.09 -7.46
CA ASP A 16 -12.18 -14.31 -8.17
C ASP A 16 -10.97 -15.02 -7.54
N VAL A 17 -10.89 -15.00 -6.21
CA VAL A 17 -9.85 -15.72 -5.45
C VAL A 17 -10.38 -17.10 -5.07
N PRO A 18 -10.02 -18.17 -5.82
CA PRO A 18 -10.59 -19.50 -5.60
C PRO A 18 -10.23 -20.09 -4.23
N PRO A 19 -11.14 -20.88 -3.62
CA PRO A 19 -10.85 -21.63 -2.41
C PRO A 19 -9.74 -22.69 -2.64
N GLY A 20 -8.96 -23.00 -1.60
CA GLY A 20 -7.87 -24.00 -1.62
C GLY A 20 -6.73 -23.70 -0.64
N ASP A 21 -5.84 -24.64 -0.32
CA ASP A 21 -4.81 -24.42 0.72
C ASP A 21 -3.75 -23.36 0.36
N GLU A 22 -3.19 -22.75 1.42
CA GLU A 22 -2.07 -21.80 1.52
C GLU A 22 -1.78 -20.93 0.28
N MET A 23 -2.26 -19.68 0.33
CA MET A 23 -1.92 -18.66 -0.68
C MET A 23 -1.27 -17.48 0.01
N GLU A 24 -0.14 -17.04 -0.52
CA GLU A 24 0.56 -15.85 -0.05
C GLU A 24 0.31 -14.69 -1.01
N ALA A 25 0.21 -13.49 -0.45
CA ALA A 25 0.08 -12.26 -1.20
C ALA A 25 1.37 -11.46 -1.09
N GLU A 26 1.90 -11.02 -2.22
CA GLU A 26 2.95 -10.02 -2.31
C GLU A 26 2.32 -8.72 -2.84
N VAL A 27 2.61 -7.59 -2.21
CA VAL A 27 2.12 -6.28 -2.64
C VAL A 27 3.31 -5.38 -2.96
N LEU A 28 3.35 -4.81 -4.15
CA LEU A 28 4.45 -3.98 -4.65
C LEU A 28 3.92 -2.57 -4.98
N PHE A 29 4.52 -1.53 -4.41
CA PHE A 29 4.24 -0.13 -4.69
C PHE A 29 5.34 0.43 -5.59
N GLY A 30 5.06 0.62 -6.88
CA GLY A 30 6.07 1.08 -7.84
C GLY A 30 7.30 0.16 -7.90
N GLY A 31 7.11 -1.15 -7.64
CA GLY A 31 8.17 -2.14 -7.54
C GLY A 31 8.81 -2.32 -6.14
N GLN A 32 8.41 -1.54 -5.14
CA GLN A 32 8.87 -1.72 -3.74
C GLN A 32 7.90 -2.60 -2.94
N PRO A 33 8.37 -3.60 -2.16
CA PRO A 33 7.50 -4.42 -1.34
C PRO A 33 6.82 -3.62 -0.23
N GLY A 34 5.52 -3.84 -0.06
CA GLY A 34 4.74 -3.38 1.08
C GLY A 34 5.20 -4.04 2.38
N VAL A 35 4.94 -3.36 3.49
CA VAL A 35 5.30 -3.83 4.84
C VAL A 35 4.09 -4.47 5.50
N ASP A 36 4.31 -5.46 6.37
CA ASP A 36 3.28 -6.16 7.16
C ASP A 36 2.10 -6.67 6.31
N VAL A 37 2.41 -7.29 5.16
CA VAL A 37 1.40 -7.83 4.25
C VAL A 37 0.69 -9.00 4.93
N THR A 38 -0.62 -8.85 5.11
CA THR A 38 -1.51 -9.87 5.67
C THR A 38 -2.68 -10.09 4.74
N MET A 39 -2.92 -11.35 4.38
CA MET A 39 -4.08 -11.74 3.59
C MET A 39 -5.13 -12.40 4.48
N THR A 40 -6.39 -11.97 4.34
CA THR A 40 -7.55 -12.55 5.01
C THR A 40 -8.53 -12.98 3.93
N ARG A 41 -8.96 -14.24 3.95
CA ARG A 41 -9.96 -14.71 2.97
C ARG A 41 -11.36 -14.29 3.35
N GLY A 42 -12.21 -14.18 2.33
CA GLY A 42 -13.65 -14.10 2.53
C GLY A 42 -14.19 -15.39 3.15
N GLU A 43 -15.46 -15.34 3.53
CA GLU A 43 -16.17 -16.49 4.08
C GLU A 43 -16.18 -17.68 3.11
N GLU A 44 -16.29 -18.89 3.66
CA GLU A 44 -16.38 -20.12 2.86
C GLU A 44 -17.50 -20.00 1.81
N GLY A 45 -17.16 -20.25 0.54
CA GLY A 45 -18.09 -20.09 -0.58
C GLY A 45 -18.08 -18.71 -1.25
N THR A 46 -17.22 -17.77 -0.81
CA THR A 46 -16.95 -16.52 -1.53
C THR A 46 -15.59 -16.57 -2.22
N ASP A 47 -15.56 -16.29 -3.52
CA ASP A 47 -14.31 -16.18 -4.29
C ASP A 47 -13.67 -14.80 -4.07
N SER A 48 -13.36 -14.48 -2.81
CA SER A 48 -12.85 -13.16 -2.43
C SER A 48 -11.78 -13.23 -1.35
N ALA A 49 -10.90 -12.23 -1.36
CA ALA A 49 -9.92 -12.04 -0.31
C ALA A 49 -9.67 -10.56 -0.06
N THR A 50 -9.21 -10.25 1.15
CA THR A 50 -8.75 -8.92 1.54
C THR A 50 -7.27 -8.98 1.87
N VAL A 51 -6.48 -8.13 1.24
CA VAL A 51 -5.06 -7.94 1.57
C VAL A 51 -4.91 -6.62 2.30
N ARG A 52 -4.22 -6.66 3.44
CA ARG A 52 -3.85 -5.49 4.23
C ARG A 52 -2.34 -5.37 4.23
N CYS A 53 -1.84 -4.17 4.01
CA CYS A 53 -0.41 -3.89 4.10
C CYS A 53 -0.18 -2.42 4.46
N LEU A 54 1.06 -2.08 4.78
CA LEU A 54 1.52 -0.72 4.94
C LEU A 54 2.31 -0.31 3.70
N SER A 55 2.03 0.88 3.17
CA SER A 55 2.80 1.44 2.06
C SER A 55 4.28 1.60 2.47
N PRO A 56 5.25 1.19 1.65
CA PRO A 56 6.65 1.41 1.97
C PRO A 56 6.98 2.91 1.94
N ALA A 57 8.07 3.28 2.61
CA ALA A 57 8.69 4.57 2.37
C ALA A 57 9.24 4.59 0.93
N PRO A 58 8.93 5.61 0.12
CA PRO A 58 9.45 5.72 -1.24
C PRO A 58 10.98 5.78 -1.20
N LEU A 59 11.65 5.09 -2.14
CA LEU A 59 13.11 5.14 -2.25
C LEU A 59 13.58 6.59 -2.37
N GLU A 60 14.70 6.93 -1.71
CA GLU A 60 15.33 8.24 -1.86
C GLU A 60 15.58 8.53 -3.35
N GLY A 61 15.08 9.68 -3.83
CA GLY A 61 15.17 10.09 -5.23
C GLY A 61 13.98 9.71 -6.11
N THR A 62 12.99 8.96 -5.61
CA THR A 62 11.74 8.72 -6.35
C THR A 62 10.85 9.97 -6.29
N PRO A 63 10.31 10.46 -7.42
CA PRO A 63 9.42 11.61 -7.42
C PRO A 63 8.18 11.31 -6.55
N ARG A 64 8.10 11.96 -5.39
CA ARG A 64 7.06 11.74 -4.36
C ARG A 64 5.63 12.12 -4.80
N LEU A 65 5.48 12.71 -5.97
CA LEU A 65 4.25 13.35 -6.44
C LEU A 65 3.56 12.58 -7.58
N GLU A 66 4.20 11.57 -8.17
CA GLU A 66 3.55 10.77 -9.19
C GLU A 66 2.80 9.57 -8.58
N PRO A 67 1.61 9.22 -9.09
CA PRO A 67 0.95 7.98 -8.73
C PRO A 67 1.87 6.80 -9.05
N VAL A 68 1.98 5.86 -8.11
CA VAL A 68 2.66 4.58 -8.34
C VAL A 68 1.64 3.48 -8.57
N THR A 69 1.96 2.55 -9.45
CA THR A 69 1.17 1.32 -9.61
C THR A 69 1.40 0.41 -8.40
N VAL A 70 0.32 -0.02 -7.76
CA VAL A 70 0.30 -1.02 -6.71
C VAL A 70 -0.06 -2.34 -7.35
N GLU A 71 0.88 -3.26 -7.43
CA GLU A 71 0.68 -4.61 -7.95
C GLU A 71 0.48 -5.59 -6.79
N VAL A 72 -0.54 -6.44 -6.88
CA VAL A 72 -0.73 -7.56 -5.96
C VAL A 72 -0.43 -8.84 -6.73
N ARG A 73 0.44 -9.69 -6.20
CA ARG A 73 0.75 -11.02 -6.74
C ARG A 73 0.32 -12.08 -5.76
N LEU A 74 -0.33 -13.11 -6.27
CA LEU A 74 -0.77 -14.25 -5.49
C LEU A 74 0.02 -15.49 -5.91
N SER A 75 0.68 -16.11 -4.93
CA SER A 75 1.47 -17.32 -5.15
C SER A 75 0.55 -18.55 -5.15
N ARG A 76 0.15 -19.05 -6.34
CA ARG A 76 -0.47 -20.37 -6.55
C ARG A 76 0.26 -21.09 -7.69
N SER A 77 -0.16 -22.30 -8.04
CA SER A 77 0.18 -23.03 -9.28
C SER A 77 -0.07 -22.25 -10.59
N GLY A 78 -0.59 -21.02 -10.52
CA GLY A 78 -0.52 -19.97 -11.54
C GLY A 78 -0.43 -18.60 -10.85
N LEU A 79 0.31 -17.67 -11.43
CA LEU A 79 0.45 -16.31 -10.91
C LEU A 79 -0.81 -15.51 -11.26
N ALA A 80 -1.58 -15.08 -10.25
CA ALA A 80 -2.63 -14.10 -10.44
C ALA A 80 -2.11 -12.73 -10.00
N SER A 81 -2.32 -11.71 -10.83
CA SER A 81 -1.95 -10.33 -10.51
C SER A 81 -3.07 -9.35 -10.81
N GLY A 82 -3.08 -8.24 -10.07
CA GLY A 82 -3.94 -7.11 -10.31
C GLY A 82 -3.24 -5.83 -9.89
N ASP A 83 -3.63 -4.70 -10.48
CA ASP A 83 -3.01 -3.42 -10.23
C ASP A 83 -4.02 -2.30 -9.91
N VAL A 84 -3.57 -1.33 -9.12
CA VAL A 84 -4.31 -0.10 -8.78
C VAL A 84 -3.34 1.05 -8.54
N GLU A 85 -3.73 2.28 -8.83
CA GLU A 85 -2.87 3.45 -8.60
C GLU A 85 -2.88 3.93 -7.14
N PHE A 86 -1.72 4.33 -6.63
CA PHE A 86 -1.54 4.91 -5.32
C PHE A 86 -0.69 6.17 -5.39
N SER A 87 -1.27 7.32 -5.03
CA SER A 87 -0.53 8.58 -4.92
C SER A 87 0.05 8.78 -3.52
N TYR A 88 1.35 9.03 -3.46
CA TYR A 88 2.01 9.56 -2.27
C TYR A 88 1.72 11.06 -2.15
N ILE A 89 1.45 11.51 -0.93
CA ILE A 89 1.12 12.89 -0.60
C ILE A 89 2.04 13.31 0.52
N ASP A 90 2.71 14.44 0.34
CA ASP A 90 3.49 15.05 1.39
C ASP A 90 2.57 15.79 2.37
N LEU A 91 2.34 15.15 3.52
CA LEU A 91 1.51 15.71 4.59
C LEU A 91 2.22 16.83 5.37
N TRP A 92 3.54 16.97 5.21
CA TRP A 92 4.35 18.03 5.84
C TRP A 92 4.54 19.26 4.93
N SER A 93 4.43 19.09 3.61
CA SER A 93 4.40 20.21 2.65
C SER A 93 3.03 20.90 2.53
N ALA A 94 1.99 20.35 3.16
CA ALA A 94 0.68 21.00 3.21
C ALA A 94 0.73 22.18 4.19
N SER A 95 0.94 23.39 3.67
CA SER A 95 0.89 24.67 4.41
C SER A 95 -0.42 24.96 5.15
N SER A 96 -1.41 24.06 5.08
CA SER A 96 -2.77 24.25 5.59
C SER A 96 -3.12 23.42 6.84
N THR A 97 -2.26 22.51 7.30
CA THR A 97 -2.58 21.65 8.47
C THR A 97 -2.18 22.24 9.82
N TRP A 98 -1.39 23.33 9.86
CA TRP A 98 -0.87 23.94 11.10
C TRP A 98 -1.35 25.39 11.34
N GLY A 99 -2.53 25.76 10.83
CA GLY A 99 -3.13 27.06 11.16
C GLY A 99 -2.25 28.28 10.82
N GLY A 100 -1.44 28.20 9.76
CA GLY A 100 -0.59 29.31 9.30
C GLY A 100 0.75 29.48 10.03
N GLY A 101 1.16 28.52 10.86
CA GLY A 101 2.50 28.48 11.45
C GLY A 101 3.50 27.72 10.58
N LEU A 102 4.77 28.15 10.58
CA LEU A 102 5.88 27.36 10.03
C LEU A 102 5.92 25.99 10.72
N PRO A 103 6.13 24.89 9.97
CA PRO A 103 6.31 23.57 10.58
C PRO A 103 7.50 23.60 11.56
N PRO A 104 7.40 22.95 12.75
CA PRO A 104 8.54 22.85 13.65
C PRO A 104 9.67 22.08 12.97
N PHE A 105 10.90 22.55 13.16
CA PHE A 105 12.10 21.92 12.61
C PHE A 105 12.37 20.60 13.33
N GLU A 106 12.84 19.59 12.59
CA GLU A 106 13.26 18.30 13.14
C GLU A 106 14.45 18.51 14.08
N GLY A 107 14.30 18.22 15.38
CA GLY A 107 15.36 18.36 16.40
C GLY A 107 15.05 19.20 17.64
N ASP A 108 13.80 19.62 17.86
CA ASP A 108 13.40 20.24 19.13
C ASP A 108 13.08 19.16 20.18
N SER A 109 14.10 18.80 20.95
CA SER A 109 13.98 18.13 22.27
C SER A 109 15.17 18.53 23.14
#